data_AF-A0AAV2IPC0-F1
#
_entry.id   AF-A0AAV2IPC0-F1
#
_cell.length_a   1.000
_cell.length_b   1.000
_cell.length_c   1.000
_cell.angle_alpha   90.00
_cell.angle_beta   90.00
_cell.angle_gamma   90.00
#
_symmetry.space_group_name_H-M   'P 1'
#
loop_
_entity.id
_entity.type
_entity.pdbx_description
1 polymer ?
#
loop_
_entity_poly.entity_id
_entity_poly.type
_entity_poly.pdbx_seq_one_letter_code
_entity_poly.pdbx_strand_id
1 'polypeptide(L)'
;LIIDTKNCQGVLPHNIEEIAFNAVVVKWNPMDGPVKVNIAVHCLSTDFSNQKGVKGIPLHIQIDTYEQNPRENTLVHRGYSQIKAFCDK
;
A
#
# COMPACT_ATOMS: atom_id res chain seq x y z
N LEU A 1 4.67 0.31 -5.98
CA LEU A 1 3.68 -0.45 -5.21
C LEU A 1 2.64 -0.92 -6.21
N ILE A 2 2.38 -2.22 -6.29
CA ILE A 2 1.40 -2.78 -7.23
C ILE A 2 0.34 -3.52 -6.41
N ILE A 3 -0.93 -3.36 -6.76
CA ILE A 3 -2.03 -4.10 -6.15
C ILE A 3 -2.35 -5.35 -6.97
N ASP A 4 -2.40 -6.50 -6.31
CA ASP A 4 -2.81 -7.75 -6.93
C ASP A 4 -4.32 -7.91 -6.83
N THR A 5 -5.01 -7.31 -7.80
CA THR A 5 -6.48 -7.27 -7.86
C THR A 5 -7.13 -8.65 -7.87
N LYS A 6 -6.46 -9.67 -8.41
CA LYS A 6 -7.00 -11.04 -8.50
C LYS A 6 -7.05 -11.74 -7.15
N ASN A 7 -6.11 -11.41 -6.26
CA ASN A 7 -6.02 -12.01 -4.94
C ASN A 7 -6.68 -11.19 -3.83
N CYS A 8 -7.17 -9.98 -4.14
CA CYS A 8 -7.97 -9.16 -3.22
C CYS A 8 -9.35 -9.78 -2.96
N GLN A 9 -9.92 -9.51 -1.78
CA GLN A 9 -11.25 -9.97 -1.37
C GLN A 9 -12.06 -8.80 -0.81
N GLY A 10 -13.35 -8.74 -1.13
CA GLY A 10 -14.26 -7.69 -0.64
C GLY A 10 -14.06 -6.31 -1.30
N VAL A 11 -13.15 -6.19 -2.27
CA VAL A 11 -12.88 -4.94 -3.00
C VAL A 11 -13.29 -5.11 -4.46
N LEU A 12 -14.13 -4.21 -4.95
CA LEU A 12 -14.52 -4.18 -6.37
C LEU A 12 -13.43 -3.50 -7.21
N PRO A 13 -13.13 -3.98 -8.44
CA PRO A 13 -12.06 -3.41 -9.26
C PRO A 13 -12.18 -1.89 -9.53
N HIS A 14 -13.40 -1.37 -9.66
CA HIS A 14 -13.65 0.06 -9.89
C HIS A 14 -13.42 0.93 -8.64
N ASN A 15 -13.22 0.33 -7.47
CA ASN A 15 -12.91 1.01 -6.22
C ASN A 15 -11.40 1.11 -5.96
N ILE A 16 -10.58 0.69 -6.91
CA ILE A 16 -9.13 0.73 -6.85
C ILE A 16 -8.62 1.80 -7.81
N GLU A 17 -7.80 2.71 -7.31
CA GLU A 17 -7.23 3.81 -8.08
C GLU A 17 -5.74 3.93 -7.78
N GLU A 18 -4.91 3.85 -8.83
CA GLU A 18 -3.47 4.09 -8.72
C GLU A 18 -3.20 5.59 -8.85
N ILE A 19 -2.83 6.23 -7.75
CA ILE A 19 -2.64 7.69 -7.69
C ILE A 19 -1.16 8.10 -7.79
N ALA A 20 -0.23 7.18 -7.56
CA ALA A 20 1.20 7.36 -7.75
C ALA A 20 1.92 6.01 -7.86
N PHE A 21 3.18 6.00 -8.32
CA PHE A 21 4.00 4.78 -8.39
C PHE A 21 4.16 4.04 -7.04
N ASN A 22 4.00 4.75 -5.92
CA ASN A 22 4.11 4.22 -4.57
C ASN A 22 2.81 4.30 -3.76
N ALA A 23 1.67 4.68 -4.37
CA ALA A 23 0.41 4.86 -3.64
C ALA A 23 -0.80 4.39 -4.45
N VAL A 24 -1.67 3.64 -3.76
CA VAL A 24 -2.95 3.14 -4.27
C VAL A 24 -4.05 3.53 -3.29
N VAL A 25 -5.22 3.89 -3.82
CA VAL A 25 -6.44 4.12 -3.05
C VAL A 25 -7.36 2.93 -3.23
N VAL A 26 -7.89 2.42 -2.12
CA VAL A 26 -8.89 1.36 -2.09
C VAL A 26 -10.11 1.87 -1.33
N LYS A 27 -11.24 1.96 -2.02
CA LYS A 27 -12.53 2.38 -1.43
C LYS A 27 -13.31 1.14 -1.01
N TRP A 28 -13.81 1.14 0.22
CA TRP A 28 -14.62 0.04 0.76
C TRP A 28 -15.63 0.59 1.76
N ASN A 29 -16.75 -0.13 1.89
CA ASN A 29 -17.76 0.16 2.88
C ASN A 29 -17.61 -0.85 4.03
N PRO A 30 -17.25 -0.43 5.26
CA PRO A 30 -17.10 -1.34 6.39
C PRO A 30 -18.37 -2.14 6.73
N MET A 31 -19.54 -1.66 6.31
CA MET A 31 -20.83 -2.36 6.50
C MET A 31 -21.00 -3.57 5.57
N ASP A 32 -20.31 -3.60 4.43
CA ASP A 32 -20.39 -4.71 3.47
C ASP A 32 -19.50 -5.90 3.90
N GLY A 33 -18.63 -5.68 4.90
CA GLY A 33 -17.76 -6.68 5.48
C GLY A 33 -16.27 -6.32 5.42
N PRO A 34 -15.39 -7.20 5.92
CA PRO A 34 -13.96 -6.98 5.89
C PRO A 34 -13.41 -7.09 4.46
N VAL A 35 -12.34 -6.32 4.19
CA VAL A 35 -11.61 -6.39 2.92
C VAL A 35 -10.20 -6.94 3.12
N LYS A 36 -9.70 -7.64 2.11
CA LYS A 36 -8.30 -8.06 2.02
C LYS A 36 -7.68 -7.47 0.77
N VAL A 37 -6.63 -6.68 0.95
CA VAL A 37 -5.83 -6.10 -0.13
C VAL A 37 -4.47 -6.77 -0.18
N ASN A 38 -4.05 -7.25 -1.35
CA ASN A 38 -2.72 -7.80 -1.54
C ASN A 38 -1.89 -6.82 -2.37
N ILE A 39 -0.71 -6.49 -1.87
CA ILE A 39 0.20 -5.54 -2.50
C ILE A 39 1.58 -6.16 -2.67
N ALA A 40 2.26 -5.76 -3.75
CA ALA A 40 3.64 -6.07 -4.03
C ALA A 40 4.50 -4.81 -3.97
N VAL A 41 5.66 -4.90 -3.32
CA VAL A 41 6.66 -3.84 -3.26
C VAL A 41 7.73 -4.16 -4.30
N HIS A 42 7.83 -3.32 -5.33
CA HIS A 42 8.72 -3.51 -6.48
C HIS A 42 9.99 -2.68 -6.35
N CYS A 43 10.62 -2.72 -5.18
CA CYS A 43 11.94 -2.16 -4.94
C CYS A 43 12.63 -2.94 -3.83
N LEU A 44 13.94 -3.06 -3.91
CA LEU A 44 14.77 -3.61 -2.84
C LEU A 44 15.16 -2.50 -1.88
N SER A 45 15.41 -2.89 -0.63
CA SER A 45 15.94 -1.96 0.38
C SER A 45 17.30 -1.38 -0.02
N THR A 46 18.03 -2.04 -0.94
CA THR A 46 19.33 -1.61 -1.46
C THR A 46 19.26 -0.78 -2.73
N ASP A 47 18.11 -0.67 -3.40
CA ASP A 47 17.98 0.05 -4.69
C ASP A 47 18.22 1.56 -4.56
N PHE A 48 18.20 2.07 -3.34
CA PHE A 48 18.33 3.49 -3.03
C PHE A 48 19.76 3.91 -2.65
N SER A 49 20.75 3.01 -2.81
CA SER A 49 22.16 3.32 -2.62
C SER A 49 23.03 2.54 -3.59
N ASN A 50 23.95 3.22 -4.28
CA ASN A 50 24.90 2.59 -5.20
C ASN A 50 26.10 1.94 -4.48
N GLN A 51 26.18 2.03 -3.14
CA GLN A 51 27.29 1.48 -2.37
C GLN A 51 27.10 -0.02 -2.16
N LYS A 52 28.05 -0.83 -2.65
CA LYS A 52 28.06 -2.29 -2.41
C LYS A 52 28.27 -2.59 -0.93
N GLY A 53 27.59 -3.63 -0.43
CA GLY A 53 27.75 -4.11 0.95
C GLY A 53 26.99 -3.32 2.03
N VAL A 54 26.10 -2.39 1.66
CA VAL A 54 25.24 -1.67 2.62
C VAL A 54 24.04 -2.52 3.03
N LYS A 55 23.55 -2.30 4.26
CA LYS A 55 22.43 -3.06 4.83
C LYS A 55 21.05 -2.77 4.20
N GLY A 56 20.97 -1.82 3.26
CA GLY A 56 19.74 -1.27 2.71
C GLY A 56 19.13 -0.20 3.61
N ILE A 57 18.31 0.68 3.03
CA ILE A 57 17.53 1.68 3.77
C ILE A 57 16.25 1.05 4.34
N PRO A 58 15.77 1.48 5.53
CA PRO A 58 14.47 1.06 6.02
C PRO A 58 13.36 1.63 5.14
N LEU A 59 12.41 0.79 4.74
CA LEU A 59 11.23 1.18 3.99
C LEU A 59 10.00 1.07 4.89
N HIS A 60 8.99 1.91 4.67
CA HIS A 60 7.73 1.86 5.41
C HIS A 60 6.56 1.65 4.47
N ILE A 61 5.63 0.77 4.85
CA ILE A 61 4.28 0.77 4.30
C ILE A 61 3.43 1.60 5.25
N GLN A 62 2.82 2.66 4.74
CA GLN A 62 1.86 3.49 5.47
C GLN A 62 0.46 3.25 4.90
N ILE A 63 -0.53 3.16 5.78
CA ILE A 63 -1.95 3.04 5.42
C ILE A 63 -2.68 4.21 6.07
N ASP A 64 -3.20 5.09 5.23
CA ASP A 64 -4.05 6.21 5.63
C ASP A 64 -5.50 5.85 5.34
N THR A 65 -6.34 5.87 6.36
CA THR A 65 -7.77 5.61 6.24
C THR A 65 -8.51 6.94 6.35
N TYR A 66 -9.26 7.25 5.30
CA TYR A 66 -10.08 8.45 5.23
C TYR A 66 -11.55 8.10 5.32
N GLU A 67 -12.32 8.93 6.02
CA GLU A 67 -13.77 8.96 5.90
C GLU A 67 -14.14 9.80 4.67
N GLN A 68 -14.92 9.20 3.75
CA GLN A 68 -15.34 9.87 2.53
C GLN A 68 -16.53 10.78 2.82
N ASN A 69 -16.34 12.09 2.68
CA ASN A 69 -17.39 13.10 2.84
C ASN A 69 -17.58 13.86 1.52
N PRO A 70 -18.80 14.26 1.14
CA PRO A 70 -19.05 15.05 -0.06
C PRO A 70 -18.28 16.38 -0.15
N ARG A 71 -17.82 16.94 0.99
CA ARG A 71 -17.09 18.21 1.04
C ARG A 71 -15.57 18.01 1.06
N GLU A 72 -15.08 17.13 1.92
CA GLU A 72 -13.64 16.89 2.11
C GLU A 72 -13.38 15.55 2.80
N ASN A 73 -12.44 14.78 2.27
CA ASN A 73 -12.03 13.53 2.90
C ASN A 73 -11.27 13.82 4.20
N THR A 74 -11.71 13.22 5.31
CA THR A 74 -11.08 13.42 6.62
C THR A 74 -10.22 12.21 6.98
N LEU A 75 -8.95 12.42 7.34
CA LEU A 75 -8.08 11.34 7.82
C LEU A 75 -8.57 10.90 9.21
N VAL A 76 -8.97 9.64 9.35
CA VAL A 76 -9.47 9.09 10.62
C VAL A 76 -8.50 8.15 11.30
N HIS A 77 -7.59 7.53 10.53
CA HIS A 77 -6.59 6.61 11.07
C HIS A 77 -5.35 6.54 10.18
N ARG A 78 -4.18 6.40 10.81
CA ARG A 78 -2.91 6.15 10.13
C ARG A 78 -2.15 5.04 10.84
N GLY A 79 -1.91 3.95 10.13
CA GLY A 79 -1.02 2.87 10.56
C GLY A 79 0.23 2.83 9.69
N TYR A 80 1.33 2.33 10.24
CA TYR A 80 2.53 2.04 9.45
C TYR A 80 3.20 0.75 9.91
N SER A 81 3.95 0.14 9.01
CA SER A 81 4.81 -1.00 9.30
C SER A 81 6.17 -0.82 8.64
N GLN A 82 7.23 -1.10 9.38
CA GLN A 82 8.57 -1.16 8.82
C GLN A 82 8.73 -2.45 8.03
N ILE A 83 9.20 -2.33 6.80
CA ILE A 83 9.46 -3.45 5.92
C ILE A 83 10.91 -3.44 5.44
N LYS A 84 11.39 -4.63 5.09
CA LYS A 84 12.65 -4.80 4.39
C LYS A 84 12.43 -5.71 3.20
N ALA A 85 12.55 -5.15 2.01
CA ALA A 85 12.44 -5.87 0.75
C ALA A 85 13.81 -6.42 0.33
N PHE A 86 13.83 -7.69 -0.05
CA PHE A 86 15.00 -8.44 -0.48
C PHE A 86 14.69 -9.06 -1.85
N CYS A 87 15.71 -9.31 -2.66
CA CYS A 87 15.54 -10.18 -3.82
C CYS A 87 15.33 -11.61 -3.33
N ASP A 88 14.57 -12.40 -4.10
CA ASP A 88 14.41 -13.83 -3.84
C ASP A 88 15.77 -14.54 -3.70
N LYS A 89 15.77 -15.64 -2.96
CA LYS A 89 16.85 -16.64 -3.03
C LYS A 89 16.62 -17.58 -4.20
#